data_AF-A0A813F1U1-F1
#
_entry.id   AF-A0A813F1U1-F1
#
_cell.length_a   1.000
_cell.length_b   1.000
_cell.length_c   1.000
_cell.angle_alpha   90.00
_cell.angle_beta   90.00
_cell.angle_gamma   90.00
#
_symmetry.space_group_name_H-M   'P 1'
#
loop_
_entity.id
_entity.type
_entity.pdbx_description
1 polymer ?
#
loop_
_entity_poly.entity_id
_entity_poly.type
_entity_poly.pdbx_seq_one_letter_code
_entity_poly.pdbx_strand_id
1 'polypeptide(L)'
;MVRRGATVHFDIRHVSGGRTGAVASRALSARSTVLRVPSSQVYSLKSVPAAIHEAARRHDCDAHAVLGLGLALERTNPASILTDWIRLLPLTFANVLWFSERQLQLVNSTFFSYIVQNWYGDLDCMSRTAKEMSPALSRGRKVTSEDLKWALSVVKTRGFAFEGTRESTMLIPLADFLNHHTAASVRTATLAEDALRFVSTRDVMPGD
;
A
#
# COMPACT_ATOMS: atom_id res chain seq x y z
N MET A 1 -7.65 29.98 -5.83
CA MET A 1 -6.66 28.91 -6.04
C MET A 1 -7.24 27.61 -5.51
N VAL A 2 -7.75 26.74 -6.39
CA VAL A 2 -8.43 25.49 -5.96
C VAL A 2 -7.37 24.54 -5.39
N ARG A 3 -7.52 24.10 -4.13
CA ARG A 3 -6.62 23.13 -3.50
C ARG A 3 -6.59 21.86 -4.37
N ARG A 4 -5.48 21.64 -5.11
CA ARG A 4 -5.24 20.45 -5.95
C ARG A 4 -4.81 19.20 -5.15
N GLY A 5 -4.88 19.25 -3.81
CA GLY A 5 -4.45 18.17 -2.93
C GLY A 5 -5.59 17.27 -2.45
N ALA A 6 -5.23 16.23 -1.69
CA ALA A 6 -6.19 15.43 -0.96
C ALA A 6 -6.99 16.29 0.04
N THR A 7 -8.24 15.91 0.26
CA THR A 7 -9.09 16.48 1.33
C THR A 7 -9.29 15.42 2.39
N VAL A 8 -8.93 15.75 3.64
CA VAL A 8 -9.04 14.86 4.81
C VAL A 8 -9.93 15.50 5.87
N HIS A 9 -10.75 14.69 6.53
CA HIS A 9 -11.54 15.09 7.69
C HIS A 9 -11.24 14.22 8.93
N PHE A 10 -10.00 13.77 9.03
CA PHE A 10 -9.47 13.02 10.15
C PHE A 10 -8.03 13.47 10.44
N ASP A 11 -7.59 13.25 11.67
CA ASP A 11 -6.19 13.30 12.08
C ASP A 11 -5.60 11.89 12.09
N ILE A 12 -4.31 11.77 11.80
CA ILE A 12 -3.60 10.50 11.99
C ILE A 12 -3.09 10.46 13.42
N ARG A 13 -3.53 9.49 14.22
CA ARG A 13 -3.17 9.35 15.64
C ARG A 13 -2.81 7.92 15.99
N HIS A 14 -2.12 7.75 17.11
CA HIS A 14 -2.04 6.44 17.75
C HIS A 14 -3.40 6.10 18.37
N VAL A 15 -3.93 4.94 18.01
CA VAL A 15 -5.19 4.38 18.49
C VAL A 15 -4.93 3.15 19.36
N SER A 16 -6.00 2.63 19.97
CA SER A 16 -5.93 1.45 20.85
C SER A 16 -5.18 0.28 20.18
N GLY A 17 -4.37 -0.43 20.98
CA GLY A 17 -3.48 -1.48 20.49
C GLY A 17 -2.18 -0.99 19.85
N GLY A 18 -1.81 0.29 20.06
CA GLY A 18 -0.52 0.84 19.62
C GLY A 18 -0.40 1.06 18.11
N ARG A 19 -1.52 0.98 17.39
CA ARG A 19 -1.57 1.16 15.93
C ARG A 19 -1.73 2.62 15.58
N THR A 20 -1.34 3.00 14.38
CA THR A 20 -1.68 4.32 13.82
C THR A 20 -2.99 4.21 13.05
N GLY A 21 -3.88 5.18 13.20
CA GLY A 21 -5.18 5.20 12.52
C GLY A 21 -5.72 6.60 12.28
N ALA A 22 -6.70 6.69 11.39
CA ALA A 22 -7.51 7.88 11.17
C ALA A 22 -8.53 8.05 12.30
N VAL A 23 -8.53 9.24 12.92
CA VAL A 23 -9.48 9.65 13.97
C VAL A 23 -10.22 10.88 13.49
N ALA A 24 -11.56 10.88 13.51
CA ALA A 24 -12.35 11.97 12.98
C ALA A 24 -12.01 13.30 13.68
N SER A 25 -11.69 14.34 12.90
CA SER A 25 -11.32 15.66 13.44
C SER A 25 -12.54 16.57 13.67
N ARG A 26 -13.71 16.14 13.18
CA ARG A 26 -15.01 16.81 13.33
C ARG A 26 -16.13 15.79 13.22
N ALA A 27 -17.34 16.19 13.58
CA ALA A 27 -18.52 15.37 13.33
C ALA A 27 -18.74 15.18 11.82
N LEU A 28 -18.99 13.94 11.40
CA LEU A 28 -19.24 13.55 10.02
C LEU A 28 -20.61 12.86 9.96
N SER A 29 -21.56 13.47 9.27
CA SER A 29 -22.85 12.82 9.00
C SER A 29 -22.69 11.64 8.05
N ALA A 30 -23.60 10.68 8.10
CA ALA A 30 -23.63 9.56 7.16
C ALA A 30 -23.54 10.04 5.69
N ARG A 31 -22.77 9.33 4.87
CA ARG A 31 -22.48 9.62 3.44
C ARG A 31 -21.66 10.89 3.19
N SER A 32 -21.21 11.60 4.23
CA SER A 32 -20.29 12.72 4.04
C SER A 32 -18.90 12.23 3.62
N THR A 33 -18.19 13.05 2.84
CA THR A 33 -16.82 12.76 2.44
C THR A 33 -15.94 12.71 3.68
N VAL A 34 -15.22 11.61 3.86
CA VAL A 34 -14.16 11.43 4.87
C VAL A 34 -12.80 11.78 4.26
N LEU A 35 -12.58 11.27 3.04
CA LEU A 35 -11.34 11.41 2.30
C LEU A 35 -11.63 11.55 0.80
N ARG A 36 -10.97 12.50 0.16
CA ARG A 36 -10.87 12.58 -1.30
C ARG A 36 -9.41 12.60 -1.71
N VAL A 37 -8.97 11.65 -2.52
CA VAL A 37 -7.59 11.54 -3.04
C VAL A 37 -7.62 11.76 -4.56
N PRO A 38 -6.93 12.77 -5.10
CA PRO A 38 -6.78 12.93 -6.55
C PRO A 38 -6.21 11.67 -7.20
N SER A 39 -6.69 11.30 -8.39
CA SER A 39 -6.21 10.10 -9.10
C SER A 39 -4.71 10.17 -9.39
N SER A 40 -4.16 11.37 -9.59
CA SER A 40 -2.71 11.61 -9.75
C SER A 40 -1.86 11.28 -8.51
N GLN A 41 -2.47 11.08 -7.34
CA GLN A 41 -1.79 10.68 -6.11
C GLN A 41 -1.92 9.19 -5.81
N VAL A 42 -2.69 8.44 -6.62
CA VAL A 42 -2.82 6.99 -6.47
C VAL A 42 -1.66 6.29 -7.19
N TYR A 43 -1.04 5.33 -6.51
CA TYR A 43 0.01 4.52 -7.08
C TYR A 43 -0.53 3.14 -7.43
N SER A 44 -0.42 2.74 -8.70
CA SER A 44 -0.93 1.47 -9.22
C SER A 44 0.06 0.87 -10.21
N LEU A 45 -0.26 -0.29 -10.79
CA LEU A 45 0.55 -0.87 -11.87
C LEU A 45 0.76 0.07 -13.05
N LYS A 46 -0.20 0.96 -13.33
CA LYS A 46 -0.08 2.00 -14.38
C LYS A 46 0.97 3.05 -14.05
N SER A 47 1.29 3.24 -12.77
CA SER A 47 2.30 4.18 -12.29
C SER A 47 3.72 3.59 -12.38
N VAL A 48 3.85 2.27 -12.51
CA VAL A 48 5.14 1.57 -12.57
C VAL A 48 5.75 1.72 -13.98
N PRO A 49 7.00 2.19 -14.14
CA PRO A 49 7.67 2.31 -15.44
C PRO A 49 7.64 1.02 -16.29
N ALA A 50 7.42 1.16 -17.60
CA ALA A 50 7.33 0.03 -18.53
C ALA A 50 8.56 -0.90 -18.52
N ALA A 51 9.76 -0.35 -18.35
CA ALA A 51 10.99 -1.13 -18.24
C ALA A 51 11.00 -2.09 -17.03
N ILE A 52 10.31 -1.75 -15.95
CA ILE A 52 10.15 -2.63 -14.79
C ILE A 52 9.19 -3.77 -15.14
N HIS A 53 8.06 -3.46 -15.79
CA HIS A 53 7.15 -4.49 -16.29
C HIS A 53 7.85 -5.47 -17.21
N GLU A 54 8.67 -4.97 -18.15
CA GLU A 54 9.46 -5.79 -19.06
C GLU A 54 10.44 -6.72 -18.34
N ALA A 55 11.19 -6.18 -17.38
CA ALA A 55 12.13 -6.98 -16.60
C ALA A 55 11.40 -8.03 -15.75
N ALA A 56 10.31 -7.64 -15.09
CA ALA A 56 9.54 -8.51 -14.22
C ALA A 56 8.84 -9.66 -14.98
N ARG A 57 8.43 -9.42 -16.23
CA ARG A 57 7.88 -10.47 -17.12
C ARG A 57 8.87 -11.60 -17.40
N ARG A 58 10.19 -11.34 -17.43
CA ARG A 58 11.21 -12.39 -17.67
C ARG A 58 11.31 -13.39 -16.52
N HIS A 59 10.75 -13.05 -15.37
CA HIS A 59 10.77 -13.88 -14.17
C HIS A 59 9.37 -14.32 -13.73
N ASP A 60 8.36 -14.06 -14.57
CA ASP A 60 6.95 -14.35 -14.29
C ASP A 60 6.45 -13.71 -12.98
N CYS A 61 6.89 -12.49 -12.70
CA CYS A 61 6.44 -11.79 -11.49
C CYS A 61 4.96 -11.44 -11.58
N ASP A 62 4.25 -11.76 -10.50
CA ASP A 62 2.86 -11.36 -10.31
C ASP A 62 2.70 -9.84 -10.13
N ALA A 63 1.49 -9.33 -10.39
CA ALA A 63 1.07 -7.94 -10.18
C ALA A 63 1.55 -7.30 -8.86
N HIS A 64 1.41 -7.96 -7.71
CA HIS A 64 1.85 -7.38 -6.44
C HIS A 64 3.38 -7.30 -6.34
N ALA A 65 4.10 -8.25 -6.93
CA ALA A 65 5.55 -8.20 -7.00
C ALA A 65 6.02 -7.02 -7.88
N VAL A 66 5.36 -6.80 -9.02
CA VAL A 66 5.64 -5.65 -9.90
C VAL A 66 5.34 -4.33 -9.19
N LEU A 67 4.17 -4.21 -8.54
CA LEU A 67 3.80 -3.02 -7.78
C LEU A 67 4.77 -2.76 -6.62
N GLY A 68 5.16 -3.82 -5.91
CA GLY A 68 6.12 -3.75 -4.81
C GLY A 68 7.50 -3.32 -5.28
N LEU A 69 7.96 -3.81 -6.43
CA LEU A 69 9.25 -3.42 -7.01
C LEU A 69 9.25 -1.94 -7.42
N GLY A 70 8.18 -1.47 -8.05
CA GLY A 70 7.98 -0.05 -8.34
C GLY A 70 8.04 0.81 -7.07
N LEU A 71 7.31 0.41 -6.02
CA LEU A 71 7.31 1.13 -4.75
C LEU A 71 8.70 1.12 -4.08
N ALA A 72 9.46 0.03 -4.17
CA ALA A 72 10.81 -0.05 -3.61
C ALA A 72 11.76 0.97 -4.29
N LEU A 73 11.59 1.22 -5.59
CA LEU A 73 12.36 2.25 -6.31
C LEU A 73 11.90 3.66 -5.97
N GLU A 74 10.58 3.87 -5.81
CA GLU A 74 10.06 5.16 -5.32
C GLU A 74 10.59 5.50 -3.92
N ARG A 75 10.74 4.50 -3.04
CA ARG A 75 11.34 4.67 -1.70
C ARG A 75 12.79 5.13 -1.76
N THR A 76 13.58 4.68 -2.73
CA THR A 76 14.99 5.09 -2.85
C THR A 76 15.17 6.37 -3.65
N ASN A 77 14.16 6.81 -4.40
CA ASN A 77 14.17 8.00 -5.23
C ASN A 77 13.89 9.27 -4.40
N PRO A 78 14.86 10.18 -4.22
CA PRO A 78 14.66 11.42 -3.45
C PRO A 78 13.69 12.41 -4.11
N ALA A 79 13.41 12.25 -5.41
CA ALA A 79 12.46 13.07 -6.17
C ALA A 79 11.08 12.41 -6.29
N SER A 80 10.81 11.34 -5.54
CA SER A 80 9.51 10.66 -5.58
C SER A 80 8.40 11.60 -5.09
N ILE A 81 7.32 11.70 -5.85
CA ILE A 81 6.09 12.39 -5.42
C ILE A 81 5.42 11.71 -4.23
N LEU A 82 5.80 10.45 -3.93
CA LEU A 82 5.28 9.65 -2.83
C LEU A 82 6.09 9.79 -1.55
N THR A 83 7.20 10.55 -1.57
CA THR A 83 8.17 10.63 -0.46
C THR A 83 7.49 10.91 0.89
N ASP A 84 6.59 11.88 0.94
CA ASP A 84 5.93 12.26 2.19
C ASP A 84 4.98 11.17 2.71
N TRP A 85 4.25 10.48 1.82
CA TRP A 85 3.44 9.33 2.21
C TRP A 85 4.31 8.16 2.66
N ILE A 86 5.40 7.85 1.94
CA ILE A 86 6.34 6.77 2.28
C ILE A 86 6.93 6.97 3.68
N ARG A 87 7.22 8.22 4.09
CA ARG A 87 7.70 8.54 5.44
C ARG A 87 6.69 8.27 6.55
N LEU A 88 5.39 8.26 6.25
CA LEU A 88 4.34 7.96 7.21
C LEU A 88 4.09 6.45 7.37
N LEU A 89 4.60 5.63 6.46
CA LEU A 89 4.39 4.19 6.47
C LEU A 89 5.21 3.49 7.58
N PRO A 90 4.70 2.37 8.13
CA PRO A 90 5.46 1.57 9.09
C PRO A 90 6.79 1.10 8.52
N LEU A 91 7.83 1.06 9.36
CA LEU A 91 9.13 0.50 8.99
C LEU A 91 9.16 -1.02 9.07
N THR A 92 8.31 -1.60 9.91
CA THR A 92 8.18 -3.04 10.13
C THR A 92 6.72 -3.46 10.09
N PHE A 93 6.46 -4.76 9.89
CA PHE A 93 5.12 -5.31 9.75
C PHE A 93 4.95 -6.61 10.54
N ALA A 94 3.71 -6.94 10.87
CA ALA A 94 3.34 -8.22 11.47
C ALA A 94 2.79 -9.17 10.39
N ASN A 95 3.63 -9.54 9.42
CA ASN A 95 3.27 -10.47 8.35
C ASN A 95 4.35 -11.54 8.14
N VAL A 96 4.08 -12.52 7.29
CA VAL A 96 4.93 -13.72 7.10
C VAL A 96 6.38 -13.40 6.72
N LEU A 97 6.68 -12.28 6.07
CA LEU A 97 8.07 -11.91 5.76
C LEU A 97 8.86 -11.48 6.99
N TRP A 98 8.18 -11.06 8.05
CA TRP A 98 8.76 -10.54 9.29
C TRP A 98 8.65 -11.53 10.47
N PHE A 99 8.09 -12.70 10.22
CA PHE A 99 7.98 -13.75 11.22
C PHE A 99 9.33 -14.40 11.50
N SER A 100 9.54 -14.77 12.76
CA SER A 100 10.63 -15.65 13.17
C SER A 100 10.48 -17.03 12.52
N GLU A 101 11.57 -17.80 12.46
CA GLU A 101 11.55 -19.17 11.96
C GLU A 101 10.49 -20.03 12.68
N ARG A 102 10.37 -19.88 14.00
CA ARG A 102 9.37 -20.60 14.78
C ARG A 102 7.94 -20.25 14.35
N GLN A 103 7.65 -18.97 14.12
CA GLN A 103 6.34 -18.53 13.64
C GLN A 103 6.06 -19.05 12.22
N LEU A 104 7.06 -19.06 11.35
CA LEU A 104 6.95 -19.63 10.00
C LEU A 104 6.67 -21.14 10.05
N GLN A 105 7.36 -21.90 10.91
CA GLN A 105 7.10 -23.32 11.12
C GLN A 105 5.65 -23.57 11.56
N LEU A 106 5.13 -22.75 12.47
CA LEU A 106 3.74 -22.84 12.91
C LEU A 106 2.78 -22.59 11.76
N VAL A 107 2.94 -21.50 10.99
CA VAL A 107 2.06 -21.23 9.83
C VAL A 107 2.14 -22.34 8.78
N ASN A 108 3.35 -22.87 8.52
CA ASN A 108 3.56 -23.95 7.56
C ASN A 108 2.89 -25.27 7.97
N SER A 109 2.62 -25.47 9.26
CA SER A 109 1.85 -26.62 9.75
C SER A 109 0.33 -26.48 9.61
N THR A 110 -0.14 -25.38 9.02
CA THR A 110 -1.58 -25.10 8.79
C THR A 110 -1.92 -25.10 7.31
N PHE A 111 -3.23 -25.03 7.01
CA PHE A 111 -3.73 -24.79 5.66
C PHE A 111 -3.20 -23.48 5.03
N PHE A 112 -2.70 -22.52 5.82
CA PHE A 112 -2.23 -21.22 5.32
C PHE A 112 -0.76 -21.21 4.87
N SER A 113 -0.10 -22.36 4.79
CA SER A 113 1.30 -22.48 4.31
C SER A 113 1.51 -21.90 2.92
N TYR A 114 0.50 -21.98 2.04
CA TYR A 114 0.55 -21.37 0.70
C TYR A 114 0.75 -19.85 0.73
N ILE A 115 0.32 -19.16 1.79
CA ILE A 115 0.53 -17.71 1.93
C ILE A 115 2.03 -17.41 2.07
N VAL A 116 2.74 -18.23 2.86
CA VAL A 116 4.19 -18.10 3.04
C VAL A 116 4.87 -18.31 1.68
N GLN A 117 4.55 -19.40 0.99
CA GLN A 117 5.11 -19.72 -0.33
C GLN A 117 4.87 -18.59 -1.34
N ASN A 118 3.65 -18.08 -1.41
CA ASN A 118 3.30 -16.99 -2.32
C ASN A 118 4.07 -15.69 -2.05
N TRP A 119 4.18 -15.28 -0.78
CA TRP A 119 4.86 -14.02 -0.45
C TRP A 119 6.38 -14.11 -0.63
N TYR A 120 6.98 -15.25 -0.29
CA TYR A 120 8.41 -15.48 -0.55
C TYR A 120 8.69 -15.67 -2.04
N GLY A 121 7.78 -16.26 -2.81
CA GLY A 121 7.86 -16.34 -4.27
C GLY A 121 7.82 -14.96 -4.93
N ASP A 122 6.89 -14.09 -4.50
CA ASP A 122 6.83 -12.70 -4.95
C ASP A 122 8.14 -11.95 -4.61
N LEU A 123 8.67 -12.12 -3.40
CA LEU A 123 9.92 -11.49 -2.96
C LEU A 123 11.15 -11.99 -3.74
N ASP A 124 11.24 -13.29 -4.02
CA ASP A 124 12.29 -13.86 -4.85
C ASP A 124 12.24 -13.31 -6.27
N CYS A 125 11.04 -13.23 -6.86
CA CYS A 125 10.86 -12.65 -8.19
C CYS A 125 11.31 -11.18 -8.25
N MET A 126 10.91 -10.38 -7.25
CA MET A 126 11.38 -9.00 -7.09
C MET A 126 12.90 -8.93 -6.98
N SER A 127 13.51 -9.84 -6.23
CA SER A 127 14.96 -9.87 -5.99
C SER A 127 15.75 -10.23 -7.26
N ARG A 128 15.27 -11.18 -8.06
CA ARG A 128 15.85 -11.52 -9.36
C ARG A 128 15.73 -10.35 -10.34
N THR A 129 14.53 -9.79 -10.45
CA THR A 129 14.28 -8.62 -11.31
C THR A 129 15.20 -7.45 -10.94
N ALA A 130 15.28 -7.08 -9.66
CA ALA A 130 16.09 -5.96 -9.20
C ALA A 130 17.60 -6.14 -9.45
N LYS A 131 18.10 -7.39 -9.54
CA LYS A 131 19.51 -7.68 -9.87
C LYS A 131 19.83 -7.45 -11.34
N GLU A 132 18.88 -7.70 -12.23
CA GLU A 132 19.04 -7.58 -13.69
C GLU A 132 18.66 -6.19 -14.22
N MET A 133 18.01 -5.36 -13.41
CA MET A 133 17.62 -4.01 -13.80
C MET A 133 18.83 -3.10 -14.04
N SER A 134 18.76 -2.34 -15.13
CA SER A 134 19.76 -1.30 -15.41
C SER A 134 19.83 -0.28 -14.26
N PRO A 135 21.04 0.11 -13.81
CA PRO A 135 21.20 1.18 -12.82
C PRO A 135 20.52 2.49 -13.22
N ALA A 136 20.34 2.76 -14.53
CA ALA A 136 19.66 3.95 -15.03
C ALA A 136 18.17 4.01 -14.66
N LEU A 137 17.55 2.87 -14.33
CA LEU A 137 16.17 2.82 -13.82
C LEU A 137 16.09 3.23 -12.35
N SER A 138 17.19 3.13 -11.61
CA SER A 138 17.27 3.61 -10.24
C SER A 138 17.50 5.11 -10.24
N ARG A 139 16.48 5.89 -9.87
CA ARG A 139 16.58 7.35 -9.71
C ARG A 139 17.16 7.76 -8.34
N GLY A 140 17.58 6.79 -7.54
CA GLY A 140 18.24 7.01 -6.26
C GLY A 140 19.20 5.88 -5.94
N ARG A 141 19.41 5.61 -4.64
CA ARG A 141 20.32 4.53 -4.22
C ARG A 141 19.81 3.16 -4.70
N LYS A 142 20.74 2.20 -4.84
CA LYS A 142 20.40 0.81 -5.16
C LYS A 142 19.39 0.27 -4.13
N VAL A 143 18.38 -0.44 -4.65
CA VAL A 143 17.37 -1.12 -3.85
C VAL A 143 18.00 -2.32 -3.14
N THR A 144 17.71 -2.45 -1.85
CA THR A 144 18.21 -3.55 -1.00
C THR A 144 17.13 -4.62 -0.80
N SER A 145 17.51 -5.79 -0.27
CA SER A 145 16.53 -6.83 0.12
C SER A 145 15.51 -6.32 1.15
N GLU A 146 15.94 -5.46 2.06
CA GLU A 146 15.05 -4.84 3.06
C GLU A 146 14.04 -3.89 2.41
N ASP A 147 14.44 -3.13 1.38
CA ASP A 147 13.50 -2.27 0.65
C ASP A 147 12.45 -3.09 -0.10
N LEU A 148 12.86 -4.21 -0.72
CA LEU A 148 11.94 -5.12 -1.43
C LEU A 148 10.95 -5.77 -0.45
N LYS A 149 11.47 -6.32 0.65
CA LYS A 149 10.67 -6.91 1.73
C LYS A 149 9.67 -5.93 2.31
N TRP A 150 10.12 -4.70 2.59
CA TRP A 150 9.28 -3.62 3.07
C TRP A 150 8.20 -3.25 2.05
N ALA A 151 8.56 -3.05 0.78
CA ALA A 151 7.62 -2.59 -0.24
C ALA A 151 6.54 -3.65 -0.52
N LEU A 152 6.91 -4.92 -0.59
CA LEU A 152 5.96 -6.02 -0.72
C LEU A 152 5.01 -6.08 0.50
N SER A 153 5.54 -5.86 1.71
CA SER A 153 4.72 -5.78 2.93
C SER A 153 3.69 -4.64 2.86
N VAL A 154 4.08 -3.47 2.35
CA VAL A 154 3.16 -2.34 2.12
C VAL A 154 2.06 -2.76 1.14
N VAL A 155 2.42 -3.25 -0.05
CA VAL A 155 1.45 -3.66 -1.09
C VAL A 155 0.43 -4.67 -0.55
N LYS A 156 0.91 -5.69 0.17
CA LYS A 156 0.06 -6.78 0.66
C LYS A 156 -0.86 -6.41 1.81
N THR A 157 -0.51 -5.38 2.58
CA THR A 157 -1.26 -5.00 3.79
C THR A 157 -2.03 -3.69 3.66
N ARG A 158 -1.69 -2.85 2.68
CA ARG A 158 -2.26 -1.51 2.47
C ARG A 158 -2.81 -1.29 1.07
N GLY A 159 -2.72 -2.29 0.19
CA GLY A 159 -3.31 -2.26 -1.14
C GLY A 159 -4.84 -2.39 -1.12
N PHE A 160 -5.50 -1.62 -1.99
CA PHE A 160 -6.94 -1.69 -2.23
C PHE A 160 -7.18 -2.35 -3.59
N ALA A 161 -7.79 -3.55 -3.60
CA ALA A 161 -8.17 -4.26 -4.82
C ALA A 161 -9.63 -3.95 -5.16
N PHE A 162 -9.86 -3.19 -6.24
CA PHE A 162 -11.20 -2.71 -6.61
C PHE A 162 -12.02 -3.70 -7.45
N GLU A 163 -11.37 -4.66 -8.11
CA GLU A 163 -12.02 -5.70 -8.92
C GLU A 163 -11.81 -7.10 -8.32
N GLY A 164 -11.30 -7.18 -7.09
CA GLY A 164 -10.94 -8.45 -6.44
C GLY A 164 -9.73 -9.15 -7.07
N THR A 165 -9.12 -8.56 -8.09
CA THR A 165 -7.92 -9.06 -8.77
C THR A 165 -6.67 -8.36 -8.25
N ARG A 166 -5.52 -9.02 -8.40
CA ARG A 166 -4.22 -8.47 -7.95
C ARG A 166 -3.77 -7.32 -8.86
N GLU A 167 -4.18 -7.35 -10.11
CA GLU A 167 -3.95 -6.36 -11.15
C GLU A 167 -4.71 -5.06 -10.86
N SER A 168 -5.85 -5.15 -10.17
CA SER A 168 -6.64 -4.00 -9.74
C SER A 168 -6.13 -3.34 -8.45
N THR A 169 -5.07 -3.88 -7.83
CA THR A 169 -4.54 -3.36 -6.56
C THR A 169 -3.91 -1.98 -6.75
N MET A 170 -4.34 -1.04 -5.90
CA MET A 170 -3.81 0.32 -5.84
C MET A 170 -3.37 0.66 -4.42
N LEU A 171 -2.31 1.44 -4.31
CA LEU A 171 -1.90 2.11 -3.09
C LEU A 171 -2.48 3.52 -3.11
N ILE A 172 -3.34 3.81 -2.15
CA ILE A 172 -4.05 5.07 -2.05
C ILE A 172 -3.56 5.80 -0.80
N PRO A 173 -2.66 6.77 -0.94
CA PRO A 173 -2.15 7.53 0.19
C PRO A 173 -3.26 8.07 1.08
N LEU A 174 -3.06 8.01 2.40
CA LEU A 174 -3.99 8.44 3.45
C LEU A 174 -5.19 7.51 3.66
N ALA A 175 -5.69 6.84 2.62
CA ALA A 175 -6.78 5.87 2.78
C ALA A 175 -6.32 4.64 3.57
N ASP A 176 -5.04 4.30 3.48
CA ASP A 176 -4.40 3.18 4.17
C ASP A 176 -4.24 3.40 5.70
N PHE A 177 -4.68 4.54 6.23
CA PHE A 177 -4.82 4.79 7.68
C PHE A 177 -6.23 4.51 8.21
N LEU A 178 -7.19 4.23 7.33
CA LEU A 178 -8.51 3.76 7.71
C LEU A 178 -8.41 2.29 8.13
N ASN A 179 -8.39 2.04 9.44
CA ASN A 179 -8.29 0.70 9.98
C ASN A 179 -9.54 -0.13 9.71
N HIS A 180 -9.36 -1.43 9.52
CA HIS A 180 -10.47 -2.36 9.34
C HIS A 180 -11.21 -2.63 10.66
N HIS A 181 -12.54 -2.63 10.59
CA HIS A 181 -13.43 -3.01 11.68
C HIS A 181 -14.64 -3.76 11.11
N THR A 182 -15.19 -4.72 11.85
CA THR A 182 -16.34 -5.55 11.40
C THR A 182 -17.57 -4.71 11.07
N ALA A 183 -17.78 -3.64 11.84
CA ALA A 183 -18.74 -2.58 11.54
C ALA A 183 -18.01 -1.35 10.99
N ALA A 184 -17.63 -1.38 9.71
CA ALA A 184 -16.87 -0.31 9.07
C ALA A 184 -17.67 1.01 9.03
N SER A 185 -17.09 2.08 9.57
CA SER A 185 -17.67 3.44 9.56
C SER A 185 -17.38 4.21 8.26
N VAL A 186 -16.55 3.66 7.37
CA VAL A 186 -16.12 4.29 6.12
C VAL A 186 -16.15 3.25 5.00
N ARG A 187 -16.58 3.65 3.81
CA ARG A 187 -16.53 2.83 2.59
C ARG A 187 -16.09 3.67 1.39
N THR A 188 -15.62 3.00 0.34
CA THR A 188 -15.37 3.68 -0.93
C THR A 188 -16.70 4.03 -1.60
N ALA A 189 -16.80 5.26 -2.10
CA ALA A 189 -18.01 5.79 -2.74
C ALA A 189 -17.90 5.83 -4.27
N THR A 190 -16.75 6.21 -4.81
CA THR A 190 -16.56 6.36 -6.26
C THR A 190 -15.08 6.27 -6.63
N LEU A 191 -14.79 5.54 -7.71
CA LEU A 191 -13.59 5.69 -8.53
C LEU A 191 -13.95 6.64 -9.68
N ALA A 192 -13.87 7.95 -9.44
CA ALA A 192 -14.04 8.92 -10.53
C ALA A 192 -12.69 9.13 -11.22
N GLU A 193 -12.71 9.54 -12.50
CA GLU A 193 -11.48 9.79 -13.26
C GLU A 193 -10.56 10.82 -12.58
N ASP A 194 -11.13 11.77 -11.85
CA ASP A 194 -10.42 12.86 -11.18
C ASP A 194 -9.93 12.51 -9.77
N ALA A 195 -10.66 11.66 -9.04
CA ALA A 195 -10.39 11.35 -7.64
C ALA A 195 -11.14 10.13 -7.11
N LEU A 196 -10.51 9.50 -6.12
CA LEU A 196 -11.13 8.49 -5.26
C LEU A 196 -11.76 9.15 -4.04
N ARG A 197 -12.97 8.73 -3.70
CA ARG A 197 -13.73 9.26 -2.57
C ARG A 197 -14.11 8.15 -1.59
N PHE A 198 -13.84 8.38 -0.31
CA PHE A 198 -14.31 7.57 0.80
C PHE A 198 -15.33 8.38 1.59
N VAL A 199 -16.43 7.74 1.94
CA VAL A 199 -17.56 8.36 2.65
C VAL A 199 -17.87 7.58 3.91
N SER A 200 -18.41 8.28 4.90
CA SER A 200 -18.90 7.64 6.11
C SER A 200 -20.14 6.79 5.81
N THR A 201 -20.29 5.66 6.50
CA THR A 201 -21.47 4.78 6.43
C THR A 201 -22.52 5.13 7.48
N ARG A 202 -22.09 5.83 8.55
CA ARG A 202 -22.88 6.28 9.69
C ARG A 202 -22.40 7.64 10.16
N ASP A 203 -23.07 8.21 11.14
CA ASP A 203 -22.54 9.38 11.84
C ASP A 203 -21.29 8.98 12.65
N VAL A 204 -20.24 9.81 12.55
CA VAL A 204 -18.96 9.62 13.23
C VAL A 204 -18.65 10.89 14.02
N MET A 205 -18.38 10.74 15.33
CA MET A 205 -18.12 11.87 16.21
C MET A 205 -16.64 12.23 16.23
N PRO A 206 -16.28 13.48 16.55
CA PRO A 206 -14.87 13.84 16.73
C PRO A 206 -14.22 12.93 17.78
N GLY A 207 -13.04 12.39 17.46
CA GLY A 207 -12.32 11.47 18.36
C GLY A 207 -12.60 9.98 18.13
N ASP A 208 -13.61 9.64 17.32
CA ASP A 208 -13.89 8.27 16.87
C ASP A 208 -12.91 7.78 15.79
#